data_AF-A0A3D9E5Q5-F1
#
_entry.id   AF-A0A3D9E5Q5-F1
#
_cell.length_a   1.000
_cell.length_b   1.000
_cell.length_c   1.000
_cell.angle_alpha   90.00
_cell.angle_beta   90.00
_cell.angle_gamma   90.00
#
_symmetry.space_group_name_H-M   'P 1'
#
loop_
_entity.id
_entity.type
_entity.pdbx_description
1 polymer ?
#
loop_
_entity_poly.entity_id
_entity_poly.type
_entity_poly.pdbx_seq_one_letter_code
_entity_poly.pdbx_strand_id
1 'polypeptide(L)'
;MGVVTKGCKLGCCSPEVAGLPNGGWSEDGLHLDGRRREHLRREWAATSARIDRMQADYPKCKLCGQSTLRLDAAGLCSKVTDAHKAYRVRLGIPAVPAPAPAARGRGGRR
;
A
#
# COMPACT_ATOMS: atom_id res chain seq x y z
N MET A 1 -6.14 -40.16 -15.18
CA MET A 1 -6.77 -39.42 -14.07
C MET A 1 -6.05 -38.09 -13.94
N GLY A 2 -6.71 -36.98 -14.31
CA GLY A 2 -6.09 -35.66 -14.40
C GLY A 2 -5.88 -35.04 -13.02
N VAL A 3 -4.64 -34.67 -12.70
CA VAL A 3 -4.30 -33.97 -11.47
C VAL A 3 -4.85 -32.55 -11.57
N VAL A 4 -5.84 -32.23 -10.73
CA VAL A 4 -6.36 -30.86 -10.57
C VAL A 4 -5.28 -30.05 -9.88
N THR A 5 -4.44 -29.39 -10.66
CA THR A 5 -3.42 -28.48 -10.20
C THR A 5 -4.08 -27.21 -9.68
N LYS A 6 -4.47 -27.22 -8.41
CA LYS A 6 -4.85 -25.97 -7.74
C LYS A 6 -3.55 -25.18 -7.54
N GLY A 7 -3.58 -23.89 -7.89
CA GLY A 7 -2.53 -22.95 -7.60
C GLY A 7 -2.17 -22.91 -6.11
N CYS A 8 -1.31 -21.96 -5.70
CA CYS A 8 -0.98 -21.84 -4.28
C CYS A 8 -2.26 -21.68 -3.43
N LYS A 9 -2.20 -21.93 -2.12
CA LYS A 9 -3.35 -21.87 -1.20
C LYS A 9 -4.21 -20.59 -1.32
N LEU A 10 -3.59 -19.50 -1.78
CA LEU A 10 -4.23 -18.20 -1.99
C LEU A 10 -4.77 -18.00 -3.42
N GLY A 11 -4.69 -19.00 -4.29
CA GLY A 11 -5.09 -18.96 -5.69
C GLY A 11 -4.19 -18.11 -6.60
N CYS A 12 -3.10 -17.54 -6.06
CA CYS A 12 -2.27 -16.58 -6.79
C CYS A 12 -1.33 -17.27 -7.80
N CYS A 13 -0.79 -18.44 -7.50
CA CYS A 13 0.23 -19.08 -8.33
C CYS A 13 -0.35 -19.98 -9.42
N SER A 14 0.32 -20.06 -10.57
CA SER A 14 0.06 -21.12 -11.55
C SER A 14 0.35 -22.50 -10.96
N PRO A 15 -0.26 -23.58 -11.50
CA PRO A 15 0.08 -24.98 -11.23
C PRO A 15 1.57 -25.27 -11.10
N GLU A 16 2.34 -24.76 -12.06
CA GLU A 16 3.78 -24.97 -12.17
C GLU A 16 4.53 -24.33 -11.00
N VAL A 17 4.15 -23.11 -10.61
CA VAL A 17 4.78 -22.38 -9.50
C VAL A 17 4.32 -22.92 -8.15
N ALA A 18 3.09 -23.42 -8.07
CA ALA A 18 2.53 -24.03 -6.86
C ALA A 18 3.25 -25.34 -6.48
N GLY A 19 3.79 -26.06 -7.47
CA GLY A 19 4.54 -27.29 -7.26
C GLY A 19 6.01 -27.11 -6.87
N LEU A 20 6.50 -25.86 -6.75
CA LEU A 20 7.90 -25.61 -6.39
C LEU A 20 8.18 -25.92 -4.91
N PRO A 21 9.28 -26.60 -4.59
CA PRO A 21 9.70 -26.79 -3.20
C PRO A 21 9.91 -25.43 -2.54
N ASN A 22 9.53 -25.31 -1.26
CA ASN A 22 9.59 -24.06 -0.49
C ASN A 22 8.96 -22.84 -1.21
N GLY A 23 7.98 -23.08 -2.10
CA GLY A 23 7.36 -22.03 -2.90
C GLY A 23 8.32 -21.36 -3.91
N GLY A 24 9.43 -22.00 -4.25
CA GLY A 24 10.45 -21.50 -5.18
C GLY A 24 11.59 -20.73 -4.52
N TRP A 25 11.66 -20.71 -3.18
CA TRP A 25 12.83 -20.19 -2.45
C TRP A 25 13.89 -21.28 -2.28
N SER A 26 15.16 -20.88 -2.34
CA SER A 26 16.26 -21.72 -1.89
C SER A 26 16.20 -21.95 -0.37
N GLU A 27 16.82 -23.02 0.11
CA GLU A 27 16.88 -23.36 1.54
C GLU A 27 17.52 -22.24 2.39
N ASP A 28 18.51 -21.55 1.84
CA ASP A 28 19.15 -20.40 2.49
C ASP A 28 18.31 -19.10 2.43
N GLY A 29 17.20 -19.11 1.68
CA GLY A 29 16.31 -17.96 1.49
C GLY A 29 16.92 -16.81 0.65
N LEU A 30 18.10 -16.98 0.06
CA LEU A 30 18.81 -15.92 -0.67
C LEU A 30 18.44 -15.88 -2.16
N HIS A 31 17.91 -16.98 -2.68
CA HIS A 31 17.63 -17.13 -4.10
C HIS A 31 16.18 -17.54 -4.35
N LEU A 32 15.67 -17.06 -5.48
CA LEU A 32 14.33 -17.34 -5.93
C LEU A 32 14.39 -17.96 -7.32
N ASP A 33 13.76 -19.13 -7.48
CA ASP A 33 13.56 -19.83 -8.76
C ASP A 33 13.02 -18.85 -9.81
N GLY A 34 13.55 -18.91 -11.02
CA GLY A 34 13.20 -18.01 -12.11
C GLY A 34 11.70 -18.00 -12.43
N ARG A 35 11.03 -19.16 -12.33
CA ARG A 35 9.58 -19.29 -12.55
C ARG A 35 8.78 -18.54 -11.49
N ARG A 36 9.18 -18.66 -10.22
CA ARG A 36 8.54 -17.91 -9.13
C ARG A 36 8.77 -16.41 -9.29
N ARG A 37 9.97 -16.00 -9.71
CA ARG A 37 10.32 -14.60 -9.95
C ARG A 37 9.47 -13.97 -11.05
N GLU A 38 9.36 -14.62 -12.21
CA GLU A 38 8.55 -14.12 -13.33
C GLU A 38 7.06 -14.10 -12.96
N HIS A 39 6.58 -15.10 -12.22
CA HIS A 39 5.22 -15.09 -11.69
C HIS A 39 4.96 -13.87 -10.79
N LEU A 40 5.83 -13.61 -9.81
CA LEU A 40 5.72 -12.42 -8.95
C LEU A 40 5.79 -11.11 -9.75
N ARG A 41 6.62 -11.05 -10.81
CA ARG A 41 6.69 -9.87 -11.69
C ARG A 41 5.34 -9.59 -12.35
N ARG A 42 4.64 -10.63 -12.84
CA ARG A 42 3.31 -10.50 -13.46
C ARG A 42 2.25 -10.12 -12.44
N GLU A 43 2.24 -10.77 -11.28
CA GLU A 43 1.30 -10.46 -10.20
C GLU A 43 1.49 -9.03 -9.68
N TRP A 44 2.74 -8.59 -9.54
CA TRP A 44 3.07 -7.21 -9.19
C TRP A 44 2.52 -6.25 -10.23
N ALA A 45 2.84 -6.44 -11.51
CA ALA A 45 2.34 -5.58 -12.58
C ALA A 45 0.80 -5.50 -12.62
N ALA A 46 0.11 -6.64 -12.50
CA ALA A 46 -1.35 -6.70 -12.49
C ALA A 46 -1.96 -6.04 -11.24
N THR A 47 -1.28 -6.12 -10.10
CA THR A 47 -1.71 -5.49 -8.84
C THR A 47 -1.47 -3.99 -8.88
N SER A 48 -0.29 -3.55 -9.33
CA SER A 48 0.02 -2.13 -9.54
C SER A 48 -1.00 -1.48 -10.48
N ALA A 49 -1.30 -2.11 -11.62
CA ALA A 49 -2.31 -1.58 -12.54
C ALA A 49 -3.72 -1.50 -11.92
N ARG A 50 -4.08 -2.42 -11.01
CA ARG A 50 -5.33 -2.33 -10.25
C ARG A 50 -5.32 -1.15 -9.28
N ILE A 51 -4.22 -0.99 -8.54
CA ILE A 51 -4.03 0.14 -7.61
C ILE A 51 -4.07 1.47 -8.36
N ASP A 52 -3.36 1.59 -9.48
CA ASP A 52 -3.33 2.81 -10.29
C ASP A 52 -4.73 3.18 -10.79
N ARG A 53 -5.52 2.20 -11.26
CA ARG A 53 -6.91 2.43 -11.65
C ARG A 53 -7.78 2.86 -10.47
N MET A 54 -7.63 2.22 -9.31
CA MET A 54 -8.38 2.62 -8.10
C MET A 54 -8.03 4.04 -7.66
N GLN A 55 -6.78 4.48 -7.85
CA GLN A 55 -6.30 5.79 -7.44
C GLN A 55 -6.43 6.87 -8.53
N ALA A 56 -6.86 6.51 -9.74
CA ALA A 56 -6.91 7.43 -10.88
C ALA A 56 -7.78 8.66 -10.59
N ASP A 57 -8.93 8.45 -9.95
CA ASP A 57 -9.90 9.50 -9.65
C ASP A 57 -9.72 10.12 -8.25
N TYR A 58 -8.64 9.75 -7.53
CA TYR A 58 -8.43 10.30 -6.20
C TYR A 58 -8.15 11.80 -6.29
N PRO A 59 -8.81 12.63 -5.45
CA PRO A 59 -8.57 14.05 -5.45
C PRO A 59 -7.10 14.35 -5.08
N LYS A 60 -6.53 15.34 -5.74
CA LYS A 60 -5.14 15.77 -5.53
C LYS A 60 -5.07 16.96 -4.59
N CYS A 61 -4.13 16.92 -3.64
CA CYS A 61 -3.84 18.04 -2.76
C CYS A 61 -3.46 19.28 -3.57
N LYS A 62 -4.13 20.42 -3.32
CA LYS A 62 -3.83 21.69 -4.00
C LYS A 62 -2.40 22.20 -3.79
N LEU A 63 -1.78 21.83 -2.67
CA LEU A 63 -0.41 22.27 -2.35
C LEU A 63 0.67 21.32 -2.88
N CYS A 64 0.54 20.01 -2.65
CA CYS A 64 1.61 19.06 -2.96
C CYS A 64 1.31 18.08 -4.09
N GLY A 65 0.13 18.17 -4.72
CA GLY A 65 -0.26 17.36 -5.88
C GLY A 65 -0.49 15.88 -5.59
N GLN A 66 -0.29 15.43 -4.34
CA GLN A 66 -0.45 14.03 -3.94
C GLN A 66 -1.92 13.62 -4.00
N SER A 67 -2.20 12.47 -4.61
CA SER A 67 -3.50 11.81 -4.58
C SER A 67 -3.82 11.37 -3.14
N THR A 68 -5.06 11.60 -2.71
CA THR A 68 -5.52 11.21 -1.38
C THR A 68 -6.98 10.81 -1.41
N LEU A 69 -7.40 9.96 -0.47
CA LEU A 69 -8.79 9.51 -0.36
C LEU A 69 -9.75 10.65 -0.04
N ARG A 70 -9.29 11.66 0.72
CA ARG A 70 -10.10 12.82 1.11
C ARG A 70 -9.22 14.04 1.24
N LEU A 71 -9.75 15.17 0.80
CA LEU A 71 -9.21 16.49 1.10
C LEU A 71 -9.99 17.09 2.27
N ASP A 72 -9.35 17.96 3.02
CA ASP A 72 -10.05 18.84 3.96
C ASP A 72 -10.83 19.94 3.23
N ALA A 73 -11.55 20.78 3.98
CA ALA A 73 -12.30 21.91 3.44
C ALA A 73 -11.40 22.93 2.68
N ALA A 74 -10.09 22.94 2.95
CA ALA A 74 -9.12 23.77 2.24
C ALA A 74 -8.65 23.16 0.91
N GLY A 75 -9.06 21.92 0.60
CA GLY A 75 -8.54 21.18 -0.56
C GLY A 75 -7.13 20.63 -0.33
N LEU A 76 -6.73 20.40 0.92
CA LEU A 76 -5.42 19.88 1.30
C LEU A 76 -5.50 18.44 1.82
N CYS A 77 -4.41 17.70 1.63
CA CYS A 77 -4.24 16.40 2.28
C CYS A 77 -3.97 16.55 3.79
N SER A 78 -3.95 15.41 4.50
CA SER A 78 -3.71 15.32 5.94
C SER A 78 -2.29 15.67 6.39
N LYS A 79 -1.38 16.03 5.48
CA LYS A 79 -0.01 16.43 5.83
C LYS A 79 -0.02 17.71 6.67
N VAL A 80 0.85 17.73 7.67
CA VAL A 80 1.05 18.84 8.63
C VAL A 80 2.45 19.45 8.54
N THR A 81 3.13 19.30 7.39
CA THR A 81 4.39 20.00 7.12
C THR A 81 4.21 21.51 7.23
N ASP A 82 5.25 22.27 7.53
CA ASP A 82 5.14 23.72 7.71
C ASP A 82 4.58 24.45 6.49
N ALA A 83 4.86 23.97 5.28
CA ALA A 83 4.23 24.46 4.05
C ALA A 83 2.69 24.32 4.05
N HIS A 84 2.16 23.17 4.53
CA HIS A 84 0.72 22.93 4.65
C HIS A 84 0.08 23.78 5.75
N LYS A 85 0.81 24.05 6.84
CA LYS A 85 0.34 24.96 7.89
C LYS A 85 0.28 26.40 7.35
N ALA A 86 1.36 26.87 6.73
CA ALA A 86 1.45 28.21 6.15
C ALA A 86 0.38 28.46 5.08
N TYR A 87 0.08 27.46 4.24
CA TYR A 87 -1.01 27.57 3.25
C TYR A 87 -2.39 27.74 3.90
N ARG A 88 -2.68 27.01 5.00
CA ARG A 88 -3.93 27.17 5.74
C ARG A 88 -4.04 28.56 6.37
N VAL A 89 -2.95 29.06 6.96
CA VAL A 89 -2.88 30.44 7.50
C VAL A 89 -3.17 31.49 6.42
N ARG A 90 -2.58 31.35 5.22
CA ARG A 90 -2.84 32.26 4.09
C ARG A 90 -4.31 32.29 3.66
N LEU A 91 -5.01 31.17 3.78
CA LEU A 91 -6.44 31.07 3.44
C LEU A 91 -7.38 31.47 4.59
N GLY A 92 -6.83 31.90 5.74
CA GLY A 92 -7.64 32.21 6.92
C GLY A 92 -8.29 30.97 7.56
N ILE A 93 -7.80 29.77 7.24
CA ILE A 93 -8.32 28.51 7.75
C ILE A 93 -7.53 28.15 9.00
N PRO A 94 -8.20 27.87 10.14
CA PRO A 94 -7.50 27.47 11.35
C PRO A 94 -6.65 26.23 11.10
N ALA A 95 -5.46 26.19 11.71
CA ALA A 95 -4.59 25.01 11.61
C ALA A 95 -5.37 23.77 12.08
N VAL A 96 -5.16 22.64 11.39
CA VAL A 96 -5.70 21.35 11.85
C VAL A 96 -5.30 21.19 13.32
N PRO A 97 -6.25 20.93 14.24
CA PRO A 97 -5.92 20.77 15.64
C PRO A 97 -4.82 19.73 15.76
N ALA A 98 -3.79 20.04 16.54
CA ALA A 98 -2.71 19.10 16.78
C ALA A 98 -3.34 17.76 17.21
N PRO A 99 -2.87 16.61 16.68
CA PRO A 99 -3.34 15.33 17.19
C PRO A 99 -3.19 15.37 18.71
N ALA A 100 -4.26 15.04 19.43
CA ALA A 100 -4.24 14.99 20.88
C ALA A 100 -2.96 14.23 21.29
N PRO A 101 -2.19 14.73 22.27
CA PRO A 101 -0.98 14.02 22.71
C PRO A 101 -1.41 12.59 22.97
N ALA A 102 -0.75 11.63 22.29
CA ALA A 102 -1.07 10.23 22.42
C ALA A 102 -1.21 9.97 23.91
N ALA A 103 -2.43 9.62 24.34
CA ALA A 103 -2.70 9.32 25.73
C ALA A 103 -1.62 8.32 26.10
N ARG A 104 -0.73 8.68 27.05
CA ARG A 104 0.32 7.79 27.52
C ARG A 104 -0.39 6.55 28.03
N GLY A 105 -0.51 5.55 27.17
CA GLY A 105 -1.12 4.28 27.49
C GLY A 105 -0.29 3.74 28.63
N ARG A 106 -0.87 3.74 29.83
CA ARG A 106 -0.31 2.93 30.92
C ARG A 106 -0.29 1.51 30.37
N GLY A 107 0.92 1.01 30.13
CA GLY A 107 1.14 -0.40 29.89
C GLY A 107 0.56 -1.17 31.09
N GLY A 108 -0.63 -1.72 30.90
CA GLY A 108 -1.20 -2.73 31.76
C GLY A 108 -1.05 -4.05 31.04
N ARG A 109 0.04 -4.77 31.31
CA ARG A 109 0.04 -6.23 31.15
C ARG A 109 -1.00 -6.79 32.12
N ARG A 110 -1.93 -7.58 31.62
CA ARG A 110 -2.51 -8.70 32.33
C ARG A 110 -2.45 -9.90 31.41
#